data_AF-A0A0T9Y0R8-F1
#
_entry.id   AF-A0A0T9Y0R8-F1
#
_cell.length_a   1.000
_cell.length_b   1.000
_cell.length_c   1.000
_cell.angle_alpha   90.00
_cell.angle_beta   90.00
_cell.angle_gamma   90.00
#
_symmetry.space_group_name_H-M   'P 1'
#
loop_
_entity.id
_entity.type
_entity.pdbx_description
1 polymer ?
#
loop_
_entity_poly.entity_id
_entity_poly.type
_entity_poly.pdbx_seq_one_letter_code
_entity_poly.pdbx_strand_id
1 'polypeptide(L)'
;MRDVLLQAERARSFLSGLLTGLGVMVVVCMTSLCDPHTGQRWLPLILAGFTSGFLLLRGRSYVDRWQSITLAGTAVIIAAAVCVRYALELSSPLAVSIVAAILVLLPAAGMAAAAHVPHTIYSPLFRKFVEWIEYLCLMPIFPLALWLMNVYAAIRYR
;
A
#
# COMPACT_ATOMS: atom_id res chain seq x y z
N MET A 1 -10.41 -34.90 -12.74
CA MET A 1 -9.77 -33.68 -13.30
C MET A 1 -10.74 -32.51 -13.44
N ARG A 2 -11.93 -32.69 -14.03
CA ARG A 2 -12.90 -31.58 -14.25
C ARG A 2 -13.37 -30.91 -12.95
N ASP A 3 -13.61 -31.68 -11.88
CA ASP A 3 -14.05 -31.13 -10.58
C ASP A 3 -12.96 -30.32 -9.88
N VAL A 4 -11.69 -30.72 -10.03
CA VAL A 4 -10.53 -30.00 -9.46
C VAL A 4 -10.38 -28.62 -10.13
N LEU A 5 -10.57 -28.55 -11.44
CA LEU A 5 -10.54 -27.28 -12.18
C LEU A 5 -11.67 -26.34 -11.74
N LEU A 6 -12.89 -26.87 -11.59
CA LEU A 6 -14.04 -26.09 -11.11
C LEU A 6 -13.83 -25.57 -9.68
N GLN A 7 -13.25 -26.38 -8.79
CA GLN A 7 -12.91 -25.95 -7.43
C GLN A 7 -11.81 -24.89 -7.42
N ALA A 8 -10.76 -25.05 -8.24
CA ALA A 8 -9.68 -24.08 -8.36
C ALA A 8 -10.19 -22.72 -8.85
N GLU A 9 -11.11 -22.72 -9.82
CA GLU A 9 -11.68 -21.49 -10.37
C GLU A 9 -12.56 -20.75 -9.36
N ARG A 10 -13.37 -21.49 -8.57
CA ARG A 10 -14.11 -20.91 -7.44
C ARG A 10 -13.17 -20.32 -6.39
N ALA A 11 -12.12 -21.05 -5.99
CA ALA A 11 -11.16 -20.56 -5.01
C ALA A 11 -10.49 -19.26 -5.48
N ARG A 12 -10.14 -19.17 -6.77
CA ARG A 12 -9.58 -17.97 -7.38
C ARG A 12 -10.54 -16.77 -7.31
N SER A 13 -11.83 -16.99 -7.58
CA SER A 13 -12.85 -15.94 -7.48
C SER A 13 -13.09 -15.47 -6.04
N PHE A 14 -13.03 -16.37 -5.06
CA PHE A 14 -13.11 -15.98 -3.65
C PHE A 14 -11.89 -15.15 -3.23
N LEU A 15 -10.70 -15.55 -3.66
CA LEU A 15 -9.46 -14.82 -3.36
C LEU A 15 -9.46 -13.41 -3.97
N SER A 16 -9.91 -13.25 -5.22
CA SER A 16 -10.02 -11.92 -5.83
C SER A 16 -11.08 -11.05 -5.15
N GLY A 17 -12.21 -11.63 -4.75
CA GLY A 17 -13.23 -10.94 -3.95
C GLY A 17 -12.71 -10.47 -2.61
N LEU A 18 -11.95 -11.33 -1.89
CA LEU A 18 -11.31 -10.96 -0.63
C LEU A 18 -10.27 -9.87 -0.80
N LEU A 19 -9.41 -9.96 -1.83
CA LEU A 19 -8.37 -8.97 -2.10
C LEU A 19 -8.97 -7.59 -2.40
N THR A 20 -10.02 -7.53 -3.20
CA THR A 20 -10.70 -6.28 -3.53
C THR A 20 -11.44 -5.71 -2.32
N GLY A 21 -12.20 -6.53 -1.60
CA GLY A 21 -12.94 -6.09 -0.40
C GLY A 21 -12.01 -5.57 0.70
N LEU A 22 -10.96 -6.33 1.03
CA LEU A 22 -9.96 -5.91 2.02
C LEU A 22 -9.16 -4.71 1.52
N GLY A 23 -8.85 -4.64 0.22
CA GLY A 23 -8.16 -3.50 -0.37
C GLY A 23 -8.95 -2.19 -0.19
N VAL A 24 -10.24 -2.20 -0.50
CA VAL A 24 -11.13 -1.05 -0.27
C VAL A 24 -11.18 -0.68 1.20
N MET A 25 -11.31 -1.66 2.10
CA MET A 25 -11.36 -1.40 3.54
C MET A 25 -10.07 -0.75 4.04
N VAL A 26 -8.89 -1.23 3.60
CA VAL A 26 -7.60 -0.64 3.96
C VAL A 26 -7.45 0.78 3.40
N VAL A 27 -7.90 1.05 2.17
CA VAL A 27 -7.93 2.41 1.61
C VAL A 27 -8.72 3.36 2.50
N VAL A 28 -9.93 2.97 2.89
CA VAL A 28 -10.80 3.78 3.74
C VAL A 28 -10.14 4.02 5.10
N CYS A 29 -9.66 2.96 5.76
CA CYS A 29 -8.99 3.07 7.05
C CYS A 29 -7.76 3.98 6.99
N MET A 30 -6.84 3.75 6.04
CA MET A 30 -5.61 4.56 5.94
C MET A 30 -5.94 6.03 5.64
N THR A 31 -6.89 6.26 4.74
CA THR A 31 -7.32 7.63 4.41
C THR A 31 -7.93 8.31 5.64
N SER A 32 -8.78 7.62 6.41
CA SER A 32 -9.41 8.17 7.62
C SER A 32 -8.42 8.34 8.78
N LEU A 33 -7.40 7.51 8.88
CA LEU A 33 -6.33 7.60 9.90
C LEU A 33 -5.39 8.79 9.66
N CYS A 34 -5.14 9.15 8.40
CA CYS A 34 -4.23 10.23 8.01
C CYS A 34 -4.87 11.62 8.18
N ASP A 35 -5.19 12.00 9.42
CA ASP A 35 -5.85 13.26 9.73
C ASP A 35 -4.88 14.45 9.77
N PRO A 36 -5.04 15.46 8.90
CA PRO A 36 -4.09 16.56 8.79
C PRO A 36 -4.17 17.55 9.94
N HIS A 37 -5.10 17.39 10.89
CA HIS A 37 -5.28 18.27 12.03
C HIS A 37 -4.67 17.72 13.33
N THR A 38 -4.35 16.43 13.38
CA THR A 38 -3.83 15.75 14.59
C THR A 38 -2.45 16.26 15.02
N GLY A 39 -2.07 16.12 16.30
CA GLY A 39 -0.71 16.50 16.76
C GLY A 39 0.41 15.59 16.25
N GLN A 40 0.08 14.33 15.89
CA GLN A 40 1.02 13.29 15.48
C GLN A 40 0.80 12.84 14.03
N ARG A 41 0.56 13.78 13.11
CA ARG A 41 0.32 13.55 11.67
C ARG A 41 1.35 12.65 10.99
N TRP A 42 2.60 12.70 11.43
CA TRP A 42 3.70 11.92 10.84
C TRP A 42 3.54 10.42 11.05
N LEU A 43 2.93 9.99 12.15
CA LEU A 43 2.80 8.57 12.50
C LEU A 43 1.82 7.79 11.59
N PRO A 44 0.57 8.26 11.34
CA PRO A 44 -0.32 7.62 10.37
C PRO A 44 0.22 7.74 8.93
N LEU A 45 0.95 8.80 8.59
CA LEU A 45 1.59 8.92 7.27
C LEU A 45 2.65 7.83 7.04
N ILE A 46 3.51 7.59 8.04
CA ILE A 46 4.51 6.51 7.97
C ILE A 46 3.80 5.14 7.87
N LEU A 47 2.75 4.92 8.65
CA LEU A 47 1.95 3.69 8.59
C LEU A 47 1.32 3.48 7.21
N ALA A 48 0.72 4.52 6.63
CA ALA A 48 0.13 4.47 5.29
C ALA A 48 1.20 4.21 4.22
N GLY A 49 2.38 4.84 4.34
CA GLY A 49 3.52 4.62 3.45
C GLY A 49 4.02 3.17 3.49
N PHE A 50 4.22 2.61 4.68
CA PHE A 50 4.62 1.21 4.83
C PHE A 50 3.56 0.24 4.31
N THR A 51 2.29 0.51 4.58
CA THR A 51 1.18 -0.33 4.09
C THR A 51 1.07 -0.30 2.57
N SER A 52 1.12 0.89 1.95
CA SER A 52 1.11 1.06 0.50
C SER A 52 2.32 0.38 -0.14
N GLY A 53 3.53 0.62 0.40
CA GLY A 53 4.76 -0.01 -0.07
C GLY A 53 4.71 -1.55 0.01
N PHE A 54 4.24 -2.08 1.14
CA PHE A 54 4.04 -3.52 1.31
C PHE A 54 3.07 -4.08 0.27
N LEU A 55 1.89 -3.49 0.09
CA LEU A 55 0.89 -3.98 -0.88
C LEU A 55 1.43 -3.96 -2.32
N LEU A 56 2.17 -2.92 -2.68
CA LEU A 56 2.79 -2.79 -4.00
C LEU A 56 3.83 -3.89 -4.25
N LEU A 57 4.69 -4.16 -3.25
CA LEU A 57 5.71 -5.21 -3.32
C LEU A 57 5.10 -6.61 -3.29
N ARG A 58 4.03 -6.79 -2.51
CA ARG A 58 3.30 -8.04 -2.32
C ARG A 58 2.59 -8.49 -3.59
N GLY A 59 2.20 -7.56 -4.46
CA GLY A 59 1.65 -7.87 -5.78
C GLY A 59 2.53 -8.82 -6.61
N ARG A 60 3.85 -8.87 -6.36
CA ARG A 60 4.79 -9.77 -7.04
C ARG A 60 4.65 -11.24 -6.63
N SER A 61 4.09 -11.52 -5.46
CA SER A 61 3.95 -12.90 -4.95
C SER A 61 2.76 -13.65 -5.57
N TYR A 62 1.84 -12.93 -6.23
CA TYR A 62 0.66 -13.53 -6.84
C TYR A 62 0.93 -14.00 -8.26
N VAL A 63 0.61 -15.26 -8.55
CA VAL A 63 0.71 -15.86 -9.88
C VAL A 63 -0.33 -15.23 -10.84
N ASP A 64 -1.47 -14.80 -10.31
CA ASP A 64 -2.54 -14.19 -11.08
C ASP A 64 -2.33 -12.69 -11.33
N ARG A 65 -2.25 -12.32 -12.62
CA ARG A 65 -2.07 -10.92 -13.05
C ARG A 65 -3.14 -9.98 -12.50
N TRP A 66 -4.40 -10.41 -12.46
CA TRP A 66 -5.50 -9.61 -11.92
C TRP A 66 -5.32 -9.32 -10.43
N GLN A 67 -4.91 -10.31 -9.65
CA GLN A 67 -4.69 -10.14 -8.20
C GLN A 67 -3.50 -9.21 -7.94
N SER A 68 -2.42 -9.37 -8.71
CA SER A 68 -1.26 -8.47 -8.68
C SER A 68 -1.65 -7.01 -8.99
N ILE A 69 -2.44 -6.78 -10.05
CA ILE A 69 -2.94 -5.44 -10.42
C ILE A 69 -3.82 -4.87 -9.31
N THR A 70 -4.71 -5.66 -8.71
CA THR A 70 -5.57 -5.16 -7.62
C THR A 70 -4.77 -4.68 -6.42
N LEU A 71 -3.70 -5.38 -6.05
CA LEU A 71 -2.82 -5.00 -4.95
C LEU A 71 -2.01 -3.74 -5.26
N ALA A 72 -1.40 -3.68 -6.44
CA ALA A 72 -0.67 -2.50 -6.88
C ALA A 72 -1.59 -1.27 -6.99
N GLY A 73 -2.79 -1.46 -7.55
CA GLY A 73 -3.81 -0.42 -7.62
C GLY A 73 -4.24 0.06 -6.23
N THR A 74 -4.48 -0.86 -5.30
CA THR A 74 -4.82 -0.51 -3.91
C THR A 74 -3.71 0.33 -3.26
N ALA A 75 -2.45 -0.05 -3.43
CA ALA A 75 -1.31 0.72 -2.91
C ALA A 75 -1.28 2.17 -3.45
N VAL A 76 -1.47 2.33 -4.75
CA VAL A 76 -1.51 3.66 -5.41
C VAL A 76 -2.71 4.47 -4.93
N ILE A 77 -3.89 3.84 -4.80
CA ILE A 77 -5.11 4.49 -4.32
C ILE A 77 -4.94 4.97 -2.88
N ILE A 78 -4.30 4.20 -1.98
CA ILE A 78 -3.98 4.65 -0.62
C ILE A 78 -3.15 5.94 -0.67
N ALA A 79 -2.05 5.94 -1.42
CA ALA A 79 -1.17 7.09 -1.53
C ALA A 79 -1.90 8.32 -2.09
N ALA A 80 -2.68 8.13 -3.16
CA ALA A 80 -3.46 9.19 -3.78
C ALA A 80 -4.55 9.75 -2.85
N ALA A 81 -5.30 8.89 -2.17
CA ALA A 81 -6.38 9.29 -1.27
C ALA A 81 -5.86 10.08 -0.07
N VAL A 82 -4.73 9.66 0.52
CA VAL A 82 -4.05 10.41 1.59
C VAL A 82 -3.58 11.78 1.08
N CYS A 83 -2.97 11.85 -0.11
CA CYS A 83 -2.53 13.12 -0.69
C CYS A 83 -3.71 14.07 -0.95
N VAL A 84 -4.79 13.57 -1.55
CA VAL A 84 -6.01 14.34 -1.82
C VAL A 84 -6.61 14.86 -0.50
N ARG A 85 -6.68 14.02 0.54
CA ARG A 85 -7.14 14.46 1.87
C ARG A 85 -6.31 15.62 2.41
N TYR A 86 -4.99 15.54 2.32
CA TYR A 86 -4.10 16.62 2.76
C TYR A 86 -4.27 17.91 1.94
N ALA A 87 -4.48 17.81 0.62
CA ALA A 87 -4.74 18.97 -0.22
C ALA A 87 -6.04 19.68 0.16
N LEU A 88 -7.11 18.92 0.40
CA LEU A 88 -8.43 19.46 0.76
C LEU A 88 -8.41 20.12 2.14
N GLU A 89 -7.80 19.49 3.14
CA GLU A 89 -7.85 19.94 4.53
C GLU A 89 -6.87 21.09 4.82
N LEU A 90 -5.65 21.08 4.28
CA LEU A 90 -4.68 22.17 4.51
C LEU A 90 -4.96 23.40 3.65
N SER A 91 -5.52 23.22 2.46
CA SER A 91 -5.86 24.29 1.50
C SER A 91 -4.73 25.32 1.26
N SER A 92 -3.46 24.94 1.44
CA SER A 92 -2.30 25.81 1.24
C SER A 92 -1.69 25.61 -0.16
N PRO A 93 -1.21 26.67 -0.84
CA PRO A 93 -0.63 26.54 -2.18
C PRO A 93 0.55 25.56 -2.26
N LEU A 94 1.33 25.48 -1.18
CA LEU A 94 2.46 24.56 -1.05
C LEU A 94 1.98 23.10 -0.89
N ALA A 95 0.94 22.85 -0.08
CA ALA A 95 0.39 21.50 0.07
C ALA A 95 -0.19 21.00 -1.27
N VAL A 96 -0.92 21.86 -1.98
CA VAL A 96 -1.50 21.52 -3.28
C VAL A 96 -0.42 21.22 -4.33
N SER A 97 0.67 21.99 -4.37
CA SER A 97 1.75 21.74 -5.33
C SER A 97 2.51 20.44 -5.04
N ILE A 98 2.76 20.12 -3.76
CA ILE A 98 3.34 18.83 -3.36
C ILE A 98 2.42 17.67 -3.76
N VAL A 99 1.13 17.78 -3.47
CA VAL A 99 0.15 16.74 -3.79
C VAL A 99 0.05 16.53 -5.31
N ALA A 100 -0.01 17.62 -6.08
CA ALA A 100 -0.01 17.54 -7.54
C ALA A 100 1.27 16.86 -8.06
N ALA A 101 2.44 17.21 -7.52
CA ALA A 101 3.69 16.55 -7.89
C ALA A 101 3.66 15.05 -7.59
N ILE A 102 3.21 14.63 -6.41
CA ILE A 102 3.11 13.21 -6.03
C ILE A 102 2.13 12.48 -6.96
N LEU A 103 0.96 13.05 -7.23
CA LEU A 103 -0.06 12.44 -8.10
C LEU A 103 0.39 12.30 -9.56
N VAL A 104 1.33 13.11 -10.03
CA VAL A 104 1.92 12.97 -11.37
C VAL A 104 3.11 12.01 -11.35
N LEU A 105 4.00 12.14 -10.37
CA LEU A 105 5.23 11.35 -10.29
C LEU A 105 4.95 9.87 -10.00
N LEU A 106 3.95 9.54 -9.18
CA LEU A 106 3.62 8.14 -8.86
C LEU A 106 3.21 7.33 -10.11
N PRO A 107 2.21 7.77 -10.91
CA PRO A 107 1.87 7.11 -12.17
C PRO A 107 3.02 7.12 -13.18
N ALA A 108 3.78 8.23 -13.27
CA ALA A 108 4.93 8.31 -14.16
C ALA A 108 6.02 7.29 -13.81
N ALA A 109 6.33 7.12 -12.52
CA ALA A 109 7.25 6.10 -12.04
C ALA A 109 6.72 4.69 -12.32
N GLY A 110 5.41 4.46 -12.15
CA GLY A 110 4.75 3.21 -12.50
C GLY A 110 4.85 2.86 -13.99
N MET A 111 4.61 3.84 -14.87
CA MET A 111 4.76 3.68 -16.32
C MET A 111 6.22 3.43 -16.72
N ALA A 112 7.16 4.18 -16.14
CA ALA A 112 8.59 3.99 -16.39
C ALA A 112 9.04 2.58 -15.96
N ALA A 113 8.60 2.10 -14.79
CA ALA A 113 8.86 0.75 -14.32
C ALA A 113 8.24 -0.29 -15.26
N ALA A 114 6.99 -0.12 -15.68
CA ALA A 114 6.32 -1.03 -16.60
C ALA A 114 7.05 -1.15 -17.96
N ALA A 115 7.68 -0.07 -18.42
CA ALA A 115 8.48 -0.07 -19.65
C ALA A 115 9.84 -0.77 -19.50
N HIS A 116 10.50 -0.65 -18.33
CA HIS A 116 11.85 -1.20 -18.11
C HIS A 116 11.85 -2.67 -17.67
N VAL A 117 10.89 -3.08 -16.84
CA VAL A 117 10.82 -4.43 -16.24
C VAL A 117 10.89 -5.58 -17.25
N PRO A 118 10.23 -5.54 -18.43
CA PRO A 118 10.26 -6.64 -19.39
C PRO A 118 11.63 -6.89 -20.03
N HIS A 119 12.50 -5.87 -20.06
CA HIS A 119 13.78 -5.90 -20.76
C HIS A 119 14.96 -6.25 -19.86
N THR A 120 14.76 -6.36 -18.54
CA THR A 120 15.86 -6.57 -17.58
C THR A 120 15.92 -8.02 -17.09
N ILE A 121 17.08 -8.67 -17.26
CA ILE A 121 17.39 -9.93 -16.58
C ILE A 121 17.70 -9.60 -15.12
N TYR A 122 16.77 -9.95 -14.22
CA TYR A 122 16.97 -9.70 -12.79
C TYR A 122 18.03 -10.64 -12.20
N SER A 123 19.04 -10.06 -11.54
CA SER A 123 20.00 -10.84 -10.78
C SER A 123 19.33 -11.47 -9.55
N PRO A 124 19.77 -12.67 -9.12
CA PRO A 124 19.23 -13.33 -7.94
C PRO A 124 19.36 -12.47 -6.67
N LEU A 125 20.41 -11.64 -6.61
CA LEU A 125 20.62 -10.66 -5.54
C LEU A 125 19.50 -9.62 -5.52
N PHE A 126 19.16 -9.03 -6.67
CA PHE A 126 18.10 -8.03 -6.75
C PHE A 126 16.76 -8.59 -6.28
N ARG A 127 16.41 -9.82 -6.72
CA ARG A 127 15.18 -10.48 -6.27
C ARG A 127 15.13 -10.61 -4.75
N LYS A 128 16.25 -10.99 -4.13
CA LYS A 128 16.34 -11.12 -2.68
C LYS A 128 16.23 -9.74 -2.02
N PHE A 129 16.96 -8.73 -2.48
CA PHE A 129 16.86 -7.36 -1.95
C PHE A 129 15.43 -6.85 -1.90
N VAL A 130 14.63 -7.04 -2.95
CA VAL A 130 13.24 -6.58 -2.94
C VAL A 130 12.38 -7.37 -1.94
N GLU A 131 12.66 -8.67 -1.74
CA GLU A 131 12.02 -9.46 -0.68
C GLU A 131 12.35 -8.91 0.73
N TRP A 132 13.60 -8.51 0.96
CA TRP A 132 13.99 -7.88 2.22
C TRP A 132 13.29 -6.54 2.43
N ILE A 133 13.12 -5.73 1.38
CA ILE A 133 12.37 -4.49 1.45
C ILE A 133 10.90 -4.76 1.76
N GLU A 134 10.29 -5.80 1.17
CA GLU A 134 8.93 -6.22 1.49
C GLU A 134 8.77 -6.55 2.98
N TYR A 135 9.71 -7.29 3.56
CA TYR A 135 9.72 -7.58 5.00
C TYR A 135 9.97 -6.34 5.85
N LEU A 136 10.85 -5.44 5.40
CA LEU A 136 11.10 -4.17 6.07
C LEU A 136 9.86 -3.27 6.06
N CYS A 137 9.02 -3.35 5.03
CA CYS A 137 7.75 -2.64 5.00
C CYS A 137 6.69 -3.30 5.89
N LEU A 138 6.70 -4.63 6.02
CA LEU A 138 5.73 -5.37 6.81
C LEU A 138 5.97 -5.26 8.32
N MET A 139 7.23 -5.42 8.75
CA MET A 139 7.66 -5.42 10.16
C MET A 139 7.12 -4.23 10.98
N PRO A 140 7.26 -2.96 10.54
CA PRO A 140 6.90 -1.80 11.34
C PRO A 140 5.39 -1.54 11.41
N ILE A 141 4.56 -2.16 10.56
CA ILE A 141 3.10 -1.92 10.53
C ILE A 141 2.47 -2.22 11.90
N PHE A 142 2.82 -3.35 12.52
CA PHE A 142 2.29 -3.74 13.83
C PHE A 142 2.71 -2.80 14.97
N PRO A 143 4.01 -2.52 15.21
CA PRO A 143 4.40 -1.61 16.28
C PRO A 143 3.90 -0.18 16.04
N LEU A 144 3.86 0.31 14.79
CA LEU A 144 3.29 1.61 14.48
C LEU A 144 1.79 1.66 14.79
N ALA A 145 1.04 0.61 14.47
CA ALA A 145 -0.39 0.53 14.79
C ALA A 145 -0.63 0.54 16.31
N LEU A 146 0.15 -0.23 17.07
CA LEU A 146 0.05 -0.24 18.54
C LEU A 146 0.43 1.11 19.15
N TRP A 147 1.40 1.80 18.57
CA TRP A 147 1.74 3.16 18.98
C TRP A 147 0.60 4.12 18.69
N LEU A 148 0.01 4.04 17.50
CA LEU A 148 -1.10 4.90 17.12
C LEU A 148 -2.33 4.69 18.01
N MET A 149 -2.56 3.46 18.47
CA MET A 149 -3.59 3.12 19.45
C MET A 149 -3.22 3.51 20.91
N ASN A 150 -2.08 4.20 21.09
CA ASN A 150 -1.56 4.66 22.38
C ASN A 150 -1.32 3.54 23.41
N VAL A 151 -1.13 2.29 22.94
CA VAL A 151 -0.93 1.11 23.79
C VAL A 151 0.35 1.24 24.62
N TYR A 152 1.42 1.77 24.01
CA TYR A 152 2.69 1.98 24.72
C TYR A 152 2.57 3.00 25.86
N ALA A 153 1.76 4.05 25.68
CA ALA A 153 1.50 4.99 26.77
C ALA A 153 0.69 4.32 27.88
N ALA A 154 -0.34 3.53 27.53
CA ALA A 154 -1.16 2.81 28.51
C ALA A 154 -0.34 1.85 29.39
N ILE A 155 0.71 1.22 28.83
CA ILE A 155 1.63 0.36 29.59
C ILE A 155 2.57 1.19 30.48
N ARG A 156 3.02 2.36 30.01
CA ARG A 156 3.96 3.22 30.75
C ARG A 156 3.34 3.88 31.99
N TYR A 157 2.04 4.19 31.96
CA TYR A 157 1.33 4.90 33.03
C TYR A 157 0.56 3.98 34.00
N ARG A 158 0.73 2.66 33.89
CA ARG A 158 0.29 1.69 34.90
C ARG A 158 1.43 1.39 35.87
#